data_AF-A0A7Z9Y2V9-F1
#
_entry.id   AF-A0A7Z9Y2V9-F1
#
_cell.length_a   1.000
_cell.length_b   1.000
_cell.length_c   1.000
_cell.angle_alpha   90.00
_cell.angle_beta   90.00
_cell.angle_gamma   90.00
#
_symmetry.space_group_name_H-M   'P 1'
#
loop_
_entity.id
_entity.type
_entity.pdbx_description
1 polymer ?
#
loop_
_entity_poly.entity_id
_entity_poly.type
_entity_poly.pdbx_seq_one_letter_code
_entity_poly.pdbx_strand_id
1 'polypeptide(L)'
;MSLKKFSSLILFVMILALTSLACGVFGGLGDGIPNDAVVVNVTASKSLQPWLDTAVTQFNNSDIETADGNPIYVSLNPVEAGQAVTDMAGGTDTTLWIPDQQVWVNVLADQGNADFQGDCQSAAQSPLVIGMWRDAAAALGW
;
A
#
# COMPACT_ATOMS: atom_id res chain seq x y z
N MET A 1 9.84 -59.35 -6.07
CA MET A 1 10.14 -57.91 -6.00
C MET A 1 9.87 -57.47 -4.56
N SER A 2 10.92 -57.13 -3.81
CA SER A 2 10.94 -57.17 -2.34
C SER A 2 10.04 -56.10 -1.68
N LEU A 3 9.07 -56.52 -0.85
CA LEU A 3 8.17 -55.64 -0.07
C LEU A 3 8.94 -54.58 0.76
N LYS A 4 10.19 -54.86 1.13
CA LYS A 4 11.05 -53.91 1.86
C LYS A 4 11.39 -52.67 1.01
N LYS A 5 11.54 -52.81 -0.30
CA LYS A 5 11.78 -51.68 -1.22
C LYS A 5 10.54 -50.82 -1.40
N PHE A 6 9.35 -51.41 -1.31
CA PHE A 6 8.07 -50.70 -1.40
C PHE A 6 7.76 -49.91 -0.13
N SER A 7 8.03 -50.49 1.04
CA SER A 7 7.91 -49.80 2.34
C SER A 7 8.88 -48.61 2.46
N SER A 8 10.12 -48.77 1.98
CA SER A 8 11.11 -47.68 2.00
C SER A 8 10.75 -46.55 1.03
N LEU A 9 10.12 -46.85 -0.11
CA LEU A 9 9.61 -45.86 -1.06
C LEU A 9 8.44 -45.06 -0.45
N ILE A 10 7.51 -45.73 0.22
CA ILE A 10 6.36 -45.08 0.89
C ILE A 10 6.84 -44.13 1.98
N LEU A 11 7.83 -44.55 2.79
CA LEU A 11 8.39 -43.70 3.84
C LEU A 11 9.05 -42.44 3.28
N PHE A 12 9.76 -42.55 2.16
CA PHE A 12 10.41 -41.42 1.50
C PHE A 12 9.39 -40.44 0.91
N VAL A 13 8.32 -40.95 0.30
CA VAL A 13 7.20 -40.13 -0.21
C VAL A 13 6.45 -39.44 0.92
N MET A 14 6.26 -40.10 2.07
CA MET A 14 5.65 -39.48 3.26
C MET A 14 6.51 -38.34 3.82
N ILE A 15 7.83 -38.52 3.90
CA ILE A 15 8.74 -37.49 4.39
C ILE A 15 8.75 -36.28 3.44
N LEU A 16 8.77 -36.50 2.11
CA LEU A 16 8.64 -35.42 1.12
C LEU A 16 7.28 -34.70 1.19
N ALA A 17 6.20 -35.44 1.44
CA ALA A 17 4.87 -34.85 1.59
C ALA A 17 4.78 -33.97 2.86
N LEU A 18 5.36 -34.43 3.98
CA LEU A 18 5.41 -33.64 5.22
C LEU A 18 6.28 -32.37 5.08
N THR A 19 7.41 -32.44 4.38
CA THR A 19 8.25 -31.25 4.15
C THR A 19 7.59 -30.25 3.18
N SER A 20 6.77 -30.70 2.23
CA SER A 20 6.01 -29.82 1.33
C SER A 20 4.88 -29.04 2.02
N LEU A 21 4.34 -29.57 3.13
CA LEU A 21 3.37 -28.88 3.98
C LEU A 21 4.02 -27.82 4.89
N ALA A 22 5.24 -28.09 5.37
CA ALA A 22 6.02 -27.13 6.17
C ALA A 22 6.72 -26.06 5.32
N CYS A 23 7.10 -26.40 4.08
CA CYS A 23 7.57 -25.47 3.04
C CYS A 23 6.45 -25.21 2.02
N GLY A 24 5.31 -24.70 2.47
CA GLY A 24 4.55 -23.70 1.73
C GLY A 24 4.12 -23.96 0.28
N VAL A 25 3.99 -25.20 -0.21
CA VAL A 25 3.39 -25.43 -1.55
C VAL A 25 1.90 -25.07 -1.57
N PHE A 26 1.27 -25.00 -0.39
CA PHE A 26 -0.06 -24.42 -0.16
C PHE A 26 -0.01 -23.02 0.48
N GLY A 27 1.16 -22.39 0.55
CA GLY A 27 1.38 -21.06 1.16
C GLY A 27 1.09 -19.88 0.24
N GLY A 28 0.36 -20.09 -0.86
CA GLY A 28 0.01 -19.06 -1.85
C GLY A 28 -1.10 -18.10 -1.43
N LEU A 29 -1.12 -17.62 -0.19
CA LEU A 29 -2.03 -16.57 0.30
C LEU A 29 -1.37 -15.68 1.37
N GLY A 30 -0.11 -15.34 1.17
CA GLY A 30 0.59 -14.35 1.99
C GLY A 30 0.90 -13.11 1.14
N ASP A 31 -0.02 -12.15 1.13
CA ASP A 31 0.17 -10.77 0.64
C ASP A 31 1.09 -10.00 1.61
N GLY A 32 2.26 -10.58 1.87
CA GLY A 32 3.26 -10.06 2.79
C GLY A 32 4.36 -9.32 2.04
N ILE A 33 5.01 -8.38 2.71
CA ILE A 33 6.18 -7.68 2.17
C ILE A 33 7.25 -8.71 1.80
N PRO A 34 7.76 -8.73 0.54
CA PRO A 34 8.83 -9.62 0.14
C PRO A 34 10.07 -9.47 1.04
N ASN A 35 10.84 -10.55 1.20
CA ASN A 35 12.13 -10.46 1.91
C ASN A 35 13.07 -9.51 1.18
N ASP A 36 13.87 -8.76 1.93
CA ASP A 36 14.84 -7.78 1.42
C ASP A 36 14.22 -6.66 0.55
N ALA A 37 12.90 -6.46 0.65
CA ALA A 37 12.21 -5.42 -0.10
C ALA A 37 12.60 -4.01 0.35
N VAL A 38 12.74 -3.11 -0.63
CA VAL A 38 12.78 -1.67 -0.39
C VAL A 38 11.34 -1.20 -0.22
N VAL A 39 10.98 -0.85 1.01
CA VAL A 39 9.63 -0.40 1.35
C VAL A 39 9.48 1.09 1.09
N VAL A 40 8.52 1.47 0.25
CA VAL A 40 8.12 2.86 0.00
C VAL A 40 6.87 3.14 0.83
N ASN A 41 7.04 3.90 1.91
CA ASN A 41 5.93 4.31 2.75
C ASN A 41 5.21 5.50 2.10
N VAL A 42 3.97 5.28 1.69
CA VAL A 42 3.13 6.29 1.04
C VAL A 42 2.06 6.72 2.02
N THR A 43 2.08 7.98 2.42
CA THR A 43 0.98 8.58 3.17
C THR A 43 0.05 9.28 2.18
N ALA A 44 -1.27 9.07 2.28
CA ALA A 44 -2.20 9.68 1.34
C ALA A 44 -3.54 10.04 1.98
N SER A 45 -4.21 11.05 1.43
CA SER A 45 -5.56 11.42 1.85
C SER A 45 -6.55 10.26 1.68
N LYS A 46 -7.36 9.99 2.70
CA LYS A 46 -8.37 8.90 2.68
C LYS A 46 -9.34 8.98 1.50
N SER A 47 -9.64 10.18 1.00
CA SER A 47 -10.47 10.37 -0.21
C SER A 47 -9.90 9.69 -1.46
N LEU A 48 -8.59 9.45 -1.51
CA LEU A 48 -7.89 8.79 -2.62
C LEU A 48 -7.78 7.28 -2.44
N GLN A 49 -8.05 6.76 -1.24
CA GLN A 49 -7.81 5.36 -0.86
C GLN A 49 -8.43 4.36 -1.84
N PRO A 50 -9.69 4.47 -2.29
CA PRO A 50 -10.27 3.47 -3.20
C PRO A 50 -9.50 3.31 -4.51
N TRP A 51 -8.95 4.41 -5.02
CA TRP A 51 -8.13 4.39 -6.23
C TRP A 51 -6.70 3.90 -5.94
N LEU A 52 -6.10 4.38 -4.85
CA LEU A 52 -4.74 4.01 -4.46
C LEU A 52 -4.62 2.54 -4.05
N ASP A 53 -5.60 1.95 -3.38
CA ASP A 53 -5.60 0.52 -3.05
C ASP A 53 -5.41 -0.32 -4.31
N THR A 54 -6.16 0.00 -5.38
CA THR A 54 -6.04 -0.69 -6.67
C THR A 54 -4.65 -0.47 -7.30
N ALA A 55 -4.16 0.77 -7.30
CA ALA A 55 -2.86 1.11 -7.89
C ALA A 55 -1.69 0.46 -7.16
N VAL A 56 -1.71 0.46 -5.82
CA VAL A 56 -0.70 -0.14 -4.95
C VAL A 56 -0.70 -1.66 -5.10
N THR A 57 -1.87 -2.29 -5.10
CA THR A 57 -1.97 -3.74 -5.36
C THR A 57 -1.41 -4.09 -6.74
N GLN A 58 -1.69 -3.31 -7.78
CA GLN A 58 -1.13 -3.56 -9.12
C GLN A 58 0.40 -3.39 -9.15
N PHE A 59 0.92 -2.35 -8.50
CA PHE A 59 2.36 -2.10 -8.41
C PHE A 59 3.07 -3.24 -7.66
N ASN A 60 2.59 -3.62 -6.49
CA ASN A 60 3.21 -4.67 -5.68
C ASN A 60 3.16 -6.04 -6.37
N ASN A 61 2.14 -6.29 -7.21
CA ASN A 61 2.03 -7.52 -8.01
C ASN A 61 2.84 -7.49 -9.32
N SER A 62 3.42 -6.35 -9.69
CA SER A 62 4.21 -6.22 -10.91
C SER A 62 5.68 -6.62 -10.74
N ASP A 63 6.08 -7.05 -9.54
CA ASP A 63 7.42 -7.52 -9.20
C ASP A 63 8.53 -6.56 -9.68
N ILE A 64 8.32 -5.25 -9.46
CA ILE A 64 9.31 -4.22 -9.84
C ILE A 64 10.49 -4.29 -8.87
N GLU A 65 11.69 -4.28 -9.42
CA GLU A 65 12.94 -4.34 -8.66
C GLU A 65 13.76 -3.05 -8.81
N THR A 66 14.60 -2.76 -7.81
CA THR A 66 15.65 -1.75 -7.91
C THR A 66 16.74 -2.19 -8.91
N ALA A 67 17.66 -1.28 -9.25
CA ALA A 67 18.81 -1.61 -10.08
C ALA A 67 19.72 -2.71 -9.48
N ASP A 68 19.67 -2.88 -8.16
CA ASP A 68 20.42 -3.91 -7.43
C ASP A 68 19.67 -5.25 -7.33
N GLY A 69 18.46 -5.35 -7.89
CA GLY A 69 17.63 -6.57 -7.91
C GLY A 69 16.80 -6.77 -6.64
N ASN A 70 16.65 -5.76 -5.78
CA ASN A 70 15.79 -5.86 -4.59
C ASN A 70 14.34 -5.50 -4.97
N PRO A 71 13.33 -6.27 -4.52
CA PRO A 71 11.93 -5.96 -4.82
C PRO A 71 11.53 -4.62 -4.19
N ILE A 72 10.70 -3.85 -4.88
CA ILE A 72 10.11 -2.62 -4.34
C ILE A 72 8.69 -2.95 -3.85
N TYR A 73 8.38 -2.58 -2.62
CA TYR A 73 7.05 -2.78 -2.04
C TYR A 73 6.47 -1.45 -1.56
N VAL A 74 5.28 -1.10 -2.02
CA VAL A 74 4.57 0.11 -1.60
C VAL A 74 3.65 -0.21 -0.43
N SER A 75 3.85 0.50 0.68
CA SER A 75 3.00 0.45 1.87
C SER A 75 2.15 1.71 1.95
N LEU A 76 0.82 1.58 1.84
CA LEU A 76 -0.10 2.70 1.85
C LEU A 76 -0.64 2.98 3.26
N ASN A 77 -0.48 4.21 3.73
CA ASN A 77 -1.05 4.74 4.96
C ASN A 77 -2.12 5.80 4.65
N PRO A 78 -3.41 5.43 4.58
CA PRO A 78 -4.50 6.35 4.31
C PRO A 78 -4.90 7.12 5.59
N VAL A 79 -4.69 8.43 5.58
CA VAL A 79 -4.93 9.33 6.72
C VAL A 79 -5.53 10.65 6.23
N GLU A 80 -6.29 11.37 7.07
CA GLU A 80 -6.74 12.72 6.72
C GLU A 80 -5.54 13.67 6.64
N ALA A 81 -5.47 14.54 5.63
CA ALA A 81 -4.27 15.35 5.40
C ALA A 81 -3.92 16.28 6.58
N GLY A 82 -4.93 16.87 7.24
CA GLY A 82 -4.70 17.66 8.46
C GLY A 82 -4.18 16.85 9.65
N GLN A 83 -4.59 15.57 9.76
CA GLN A 83 -4.03 14.66 10.76
C GLN A 83 -2.59 14.27 10.39
N ALA A 84 -2.34 14.01 9.10
CA ALA A 84 -1.01 13.69 8.59
C ALA A 84 0.02 14.78 8.94
N VAL A 85 -0.38 16.06 8.86
CA VAL A 85 0.47 17.17 9.31
C VAL A 85 0.87 17.01 10.78
N THR A 86 -0.09 16.71 11.65
CA THR A 86 0.16 16.51 13.08
C THR A 86 1.09 15.32 13.32
N ASP A 87 0.88 14.22 12.60
CA ASP A 87 1.65 12.99 12.74
C ASP A 87 3.10 13.16 12.22
N MET A 88 3.30 13.98 11.19
CA MET A 88 4.61 14.18 10.52
C MET A 88 5.40 15.40 11.03
N ALA A 89 4.81 16.27 11.86
CA ALA A 89 5.44 17.50 12.35
C ALA A 89 6.77 17.25 13.10
N GLY A 90 6.89 16.10 13.77
CA GLY A 90 8.11 15.69 14.48
C GLY A 90 9.12 14.90 13.62
N GLY A 91 8.88 14.79 12.32
CA GLY A 91 9.57 13.87 11.42
C GLY A 91 8.69 12.67 11.05
N THR A 92 9.02 12.01 9.95
CA THR A 92 8.24 10.88 9.42
C THR A 92 9.14 9.94 8.61
N ASP A 93 8.76 8.67 8.53
CA ASP A 93 9.31 7.68 7.61
C ASP A 93 8.55 7.64 6.26
N THR A 94 7.57 8.54 6.08
CA THR A 94 6.86 8.73 4.81
C THR A 94 7.85 9.12 3.72
N THR A 95 7.92 8.32 2.67
CA THR A 95 8.75 8.58 1.48
C THR A 95 8.01 9.44 0.47
N LEU A 96 6.70 9.22 0.33
CA LEU A 96 5.82 9.93 -0.60
C LEU A 96 4.54 10.35 0.12
N TRP A 97 4.17 11.61 -0.01
CA TRP A 97 2.91 12.12 0.52
C TRP A 97 2.00 12.62 -0.60
N ILE A 98 0.76 12.13 -0.62
CA ILE A 98 -0.28 12.53 -1.59
C ILE A 98 -1.47 13.16 -0.83
N PRO A 99 -1.39 14.46 -0.48
CA PRO A 99 -2.51 15.16 0.13
C PRO A 99 -3.61 15.48 -0.89
N ASP A 100 -4.81 15.74 -0.39
CA ASP A 100 -5.96 16.20 -1.17
C ASP A 100 -5.80 17.64 -1.67
N GLN A 101 -4.99 18.45 -0.98
CA GLN A 101 -4.72 19.85 -1.32
C GLN A 101 -3.29 20.26 -0.96
N GLN A 102 -2.69 21.11 -1.81
CA GLN A 102 -1.35 21.67 -1.61
C GLN A 102 -1.21 22.43 -0.28
N VAL A 103 -2.29 23.00 0.24
CA VAL A 103 -2.26 23.80 1.47
C VAL A 103 -1.68 23.02 2.65
N TRP A 104 -1.91 21.72 2.74
CA TRP A 104 -1.40 20.89 3.83
C TRP A 104 0.12 20.78 3.82
N VAL A 105 0.73 20.75 2.64
CA VAL A 105 2.19 20.77 2.47
C VAL A 105 2.78 22.06 3.04
N ASN A 106 2.11 23.19 2.80
CA ASN A 106 2.53 24.47 3.34
C ASN A 106 2.41 24.51 4.86
N VAL A 107 1.31 23.99 5.42
CA VAL A 107 1.12 23.93 6.88
C VAL A 107 2.19 23.06 7.55
N LEU A 108 2.55 21.91 6.96
CA LEU A 108 3.60 21.05 7.51
C LEU A 108 4.97 21.76 7.51
N ALA A 109 5.28 22.48 6.44
CA ALA A 109 6.50 23.28 6.36
C ALA A 109 6.52 24.44 7.35
N ASP A 110 5.40 25.14 7.54
CA ASP A 110 5.26 26.19 8.55
C ASP A 110 5.42 25.63 9.99
N GLN A 111 5.15 24.33 10.19
CA GLN A 111 5.41 23.61 11.44
C GLN A 111 6.85 23.09 11.57
N GLY A 112 7.71 23.35 10.58
CA GLY A 112 9.14 23.04 10.62
C GLY A 112 9.58 21.83 9.81
N ASN A 113 8.68 21.18 9.06
CA ASN A 113 9.00 20.07 8.17
C ASN A 113 8.73 20.43 6.70
N ALA A 114 9.76 20.85 5.98
CA ALA A 114 9.66 21.31 4.60
C ALA A 114 9.97 20.22 3.55
N ASP A 115 10.14 18.96 3.96
CA ASP A 115 10.64 17.87 3.12
C ASP A 115 9.76 17.62 1.87
N PHE A 116 8.49 18.01 1.94
CA PHE A 116 7.51 17.78 0.87
C PHE A 116 7.18 19.02 0.01
N GLN A 117 7.79 20.19 0.23
CA GLN A 117 7.44 21.43 -0.51
C GLN A 117 7.99 21.51 -1.94
N GLY A 118 9.05 20.75 -2.27
CA GLY A 118 9.86 21.00 -3.47
C GLY A 118 9.35 20.41 -4.78
N ASP A 119 8.54 19.35 -4.75
CA ASP A 119 8.16 18.59 -5.95
C ASP A 119 6.70 18.11 -5.89
N CYS A 120 5.77 19.06 -5.85
CA CYS A 120 4.34 18.77 -5.83
C CYS A 120 3.73 18.80 -7.23
N GLN A 121 3.55 17.62 -7.83
CA GLN A 121 2.80 17.44 -9.07
C GLN A 121 1.37 16.99 -8.75
N SER A 122 0.36 17.66 -9.32
CA SER A 122 -1.03 17.21 -9.20
C SER A 122 -1.25 15.93 -10.01
N ALA A 123 -1.62 14.85 -9.31
CA ALA A 123 -1.96 13.56 -9.92
C ALA A 123 -3.47 13.40 -10.20
N ALA A 124 -4.31 14.15 -9.48
CA ALA A 124 -5.77 14.07 -9.57
C ALA A 124 -6.41 15.43 -9.26
N GLN A 125 -7.60 15.64 -9.80
CA GLN A 125 -8.44 16.80 -9.52
C GLN A 125 -9.89 16.33 -9.32
N SER A 126 -10.55 16.87 -8.30
CA SER A 126 -11.98 16.64 -8.06
C SER A 126 -12.73 17.99 -8.06
N PRO A 127 -13.97 18.04 -8.58
CA PRO A 127 -14.83 19.20 -8.41
C PRO A 127 -15.35 19.26 -6.98
N LEU A 128 -15.39 20.46 -6.39
CA LEU A 128 -16.15 20.71 -5.17
C LEU A 128 -17.64 20.81 -5.53
N VAL A 129 -18.45 19.92 -4.97
CA VAL A 129 -19.90 19.88 -5.22
C VAL A 129 -20.68 19.98 -3.91
N ILE A 130 -21.88 20.56 -3.97
CA ILE A 130 -22.82 20.56 -2.86
C ILE A 130 -23.81 19.41 -3.10
N GLY A 131 -23.67 18.33 -2.34
CA GLY A 131 -24.66 17.26 -2.30
C GLY A 131 -25.87 17.70 -1.48
N MET A 132 -27.07 17.55 -2.05
CA MET A 132 -28.32 17.91 -1.38
C MET A 132 -29.38 16.82 -1.58
N TRP A 133 -30.20 16.62 -0.55
CA TRP A 133 -31.40 15.79 -0.68
C TRP A 133 -32.34 16.41 -1.71
N ARG A 134 -33.07 15.56 -2.44
CA ARG A 134 -34.00 15.98 -3.49
C ARG A 134 -34.96 17.08 -3.01
N ASP A 135 -35.56 16.90 -1.83
CA ASP A 135 -36.55 17.86 -1.32
C ASP A 135 -35.92 19.22 -0.96
N ALA A 136 -34.68 19.21 -0.47
CA ALA A 136 -33.92 20.44 -0.22
C ALA A 136 -33.51 21.13 -1.53
N ALA A 137 -33.16 20.35 -2.55
CA ALA A 137 -32.87 20.85 -3.89
C ALA A 137 -34.10 21.50 -4.54
N ALA A 138 -35.24 20.82 -4.45
CA ALA A 138 -36.53 21.30 -4.96
C ALA A 138 -36.97 22.60 -4.27
N ALA A 139 -36.75 22.72 -2.95
CA ALA A 139 -37.03 23.95 -2.22
C ALA A 139 -36.17 25.15 -2.69
N LEU A 140 -34.99 24.88 -3.27
CA LEU A 140 -34.09 25.87 -3.86
C LEU A 140 -34.34 26.09 -5.38
N GLY A 141 -35.33 25.41 -5.96
CA GLY A 141 -35.72 25.57 -7.36
C GLY A 141 -34.93 24.71 -8.36
N TRP A 142 -34.27 23.65 -7.89
CA TRP A 142 -33.68 22.60 -8.73
C TRP A 142 -34.68 21.48 -9.05
#